data_AF-A0A7C7YFW0-F1
#
_entry.id   AF-A0A7C7YFW0-F1
#
_cell.length_a   1.000
_cell.length_b   1.000
_cell.length_c   1.000
_cell.angle_alpha   90.00
_cell.angle_beta   90.00
_cell.angle_gamma   90.00
#
_symmetry.space_group_name_H-M   'P 1'
#
loop_
_entity.id
_entity.type
_entity.pdbx_description
1 polymer ?
#
loop_
_entity_poly.entity_id
_entity_poly.type
_entity_poly.pdbx_seq_one_letter_code
_entity_poly.pdbx_strand_id
1 'polypeptide(L)'
;LRSIRLTLENRRAFRAQLRAILKASTFGPTKLLLPMISSIEELRESKALLEQVREGLAKDGQDFDQNMPLGIMIEVPSTAISADIFAAECDFFSIGTNDLTQYTLAVDRGNERVAHLYDGLHPSVLSLIDLSVKSAERAGIPISICGEMASNPLAIPILVGLGIGEFSLVPSAVPFAKEIIRALDARDVAEDARRALMASSSRDVHEIAASRLLGSGLLDHPDIGSWLRSAVDETAGFS
;
A
#
# COMPACT_ATOMS: atom_id res chain seq x y z
N LEU A 1 5.66 18.78 -11.73
CA LEU A 1 4.45 18.84 -10.88
C LEU A 1 3.59 17.61 -11.19
N ARG A 2 3.14 16.82 -10.20
CA ARG A 2 2.32 15.60 -10.41
C ARG A 2 1.27 15.44 -9.31
N SER A 3 0.30 14.55 -9.53
CA SER A 3 -0.67 14.05 -8.53
C SER A 3 -1.36 15.18 -7.74
N ILE A 4 -1.48 15.07 -6.40
CA ILE A 4 -2.25 16.02 -5.59
C ILE A 4 -1.82 17.48 -5.78
N ARG A 5 -0.52 17.73 -5.94
CA ARG A 5 0.02 19.08 -6.15
C ARG A 5 -0.45 19.68 -7.48
N LEU A 6 -0.51 18.88 -8.54
CA LEU A 6 -1.05 19.31 -9.83
C LEU A 6 -2.55 19.60 -9.73
N THR A 7 -3.31 18.78 -8.99
CA THR A 7 -4.75 18.98 -8.82
C THR A 7 -5.09 20.16 -7.91
N LEU A 8 -4.30 20.42 -6.87
CA LEU A 8 -4.46 21.59 -6.00
C LEU A 8 -4.09 22.89 -6.72
N GLU A 9 -3.12 22.87 -7.63
CA GLU A 9 -2.84 24.01 -8.51
C GLU A 9 -3.99 24.24 -9.50
N ASN A 10 -4.57 23.16 -10.06
CA ASN A 10 -5.72 23.22 -10.97
C ASN A 10 -7.06 22.89 -10.27
N ARG A 11 -7.44 23.73 -9.30
CA ARG A 11 -8.66 23.53 -8.47
C ARG A 11 -9.94 23.32 -9.28
N ARG A 12 -10.06 23.91 -10.47
CA ARG A 12 -11.24 23.72 -11.34
C ARG A 12 -11.36 22.27 -11.79
N ALA A 13 -10.27 21.69 -12.29
CA ALA A 13 -10.25 20.30 -12.71
C ALA A 13 -10.48 19.35 -11.52
N PHE A 14 -9.85 19.65 -10.37
CA PHE A 14 -10.02 18.82 -9.18
C PHE A 14 -11.47 18.83 -8.66
N ARG A 15 -12.11 20.00 -8.57
CA ARG A 15 -13.53 20.10 -8.21
C ARG A 15 -14.44 19.31 -9.15
N ALA A 16 -14.15 19.32 -10.45
CA ALA A 16 -14.91 18.53 -11.43
C ALA A 16 -14.76 17.02 -11.17
N GLN A 17 -13.55 16.55 -10.86
CA GLN A 17 -13.29 15.16 -10.49
C GLN A 17 -14.00 14.78 -9.19
N LEU A 18 -13.88 15.58 -8.14
CA LEU A 18 -14.56 15.35 -6.85
C LEU A 18 -16.08 15.29 -7.02
N ARG A 19 -16.65 16.20 -7.82
CA ARG A 19 -18.10 16.20 -8.11
C ARG A 19 -18.53 14.93 -8.84
N ALA A 20 -17.74 14.46 -9.80
CA ALA A 20 -18.02 13.22 -10.52
C ALA A 20 -17.99 12.00 -9.59
N ILE A 21 -16.97 11.91 -8.72
CA ILE A 21 -16.83 10.82 -7.75
C ILE A 21 -18.00 10.82 -6.74
N LEU A 22 -18.36 11.98 -6.18
CA LEU A 22 -19.50 12.10 -5.25
C LEU A 22 -20.83 11.71 -5.90
N LYS A 23 -21.06 12.08 -7.16
CA LYS A 23 -22.28 11.62 -7.87
C LYS A 23 -22.25 10.11 -8.11
N ALA A 24 -21.08 9.56 -8.44
CA ALA A 24 -20.92 8.13 -8.68
C ALA A 24 -21.15 7.29 -7.41
N SER A 25 -20.94 7.86 -6.20
CA SER A 25 -21.16 7.14 -4.95
C SER A 25 -22.62 6.79 -4.66
N THR A 26 -23.58 7.38 -5.39
CA THR A 26 -24.99 6.97 -5.34
C THR A 26 -25.26 5.57 -5.91
N PHE A 27 -24.34 5.06 -6.76
CA PHE A 27 -24.50 3.76 -7.42
C PHE A 27 -23.85 2.61 -6.67
N GLY A 28 -23.13 2.88 -5.58
CA GLY A 28 -22.51 1.84 -4.74
C GLY A 28 -21.37 2.35 -3.84
N PRO A 29 -20.85 1.49 -2.95
CA PRO A 29 -19.80 1.85 -2.01
C PRO A 29 -18.58 2.43 -2.73
N THR A 30 -18.25 3.67 -2.41
CA THR A 30 -17.17 4.43 -3.05
C THR A 30 -16.29 5.01 -1.96
N LYS A 31 -14.97 4.97 -2.16
CA LYS A 31 -13.98 5.63 -1.29
C LYS A 31 -13.12 6.56 -2.13
N LEU A 32 -12.77 7.73 -1.58
CA LEU A 32 -11.81 8.65 -2.21
C LEU A 32 -10.42 8.40 -1.62
N LEU A 33 -9.44 8.12 -2.47
CA LEU A 33 -8.04 7.95 -2.09
C LEU A 33 -7.20 9.07 -2.71
N LEU A 34 -6.50 9.84 -1.89
CA LEU A 34 -5.62 10.93 -2.36
C LEU A 34 -4.16 10.44 -2.52
N PRO A 35 -3.58 10.51 -3.72
CA PRO A 35 -2.18 10.14 -3.97
C PRO A 35 -1.21 11.27 -3.61
N MET A 36 0.05 10.93 -3.33
CA MET A 36 1.20 11.83 -3.19
C MET A 36 1.03 12.91 -2.11
N ILE A 37 0.19 12.64 -1.11
CA ILE A 37 0.13 13.47 0.09
C ILE A 37 1.47 13.36 0.79
N SER A 38 2.03 14.51 1.16
CA SER A 38 3.33 14.65 1.81
C SER A 38 3.30 15.57 3.04
N SER A 39 2.26 16.41 3.16
CA SER A 39 2.02 17.28 4.31
C SER A 39 0.53 17.28 4.72
N ILE A 40 0.25 17.64 5.98
CA ILE A 40 -1.11 17.69 6.50
C ILE A 40 -1.93 18.82 5.86
N GLU A 41 -1.27 19.88 5.42
CA GLU A 41 -1.90 21.01 4.71
C GLU A 41 -2.48 20.56 3.37
N GLU A 42 -1.77 19.71 2.62
CA GLU A 42 -2.28 19.15 1.35
C GLU A 42 -3.57 18.34 1.58
N LEU A 43 -3.62 17.54 2.66
CA LEU A 43 -4.81 16.80 3.05
C LEU A 43 -5.96 17.75 3.42
N ARG A 44 -5.73 18.71 4.31
CA ARG A 44 -6.76 19.65 4.79
C ARG A 44 -7.31 20.52 3.66
N GLU A 45 -6.45 20.99 2.75
CA GLU A 45 -6.88 21.72 1.56
C GLU A 45 -7.78 20.86 0.67
N SER A 46 -7.42 19.60 0.48
CA SER A 46 -8.23 18.64 -0.29
C SER A 46 -9.58 18.37 0.36
N LYS A 47 -9.62 18.19 1.69
CA LYS A 47 -10.87 18.03 2.46
C LYS A 47 -11.77 19.27 2.34
N ALA A 48 -11.20 20.47 2.41
CA ALA A 48 -11.95 21.71 2.25
C ALA A 48 -12.56 21.83 0.84
N LEU A 49 -11.84 21.42 -0.21
CA LEU A 49 -12.37 21.40 -1.56
C LEU A 49 -13.47 20.34 -1.73
N LEU A 50 -13.34 19.16 -1.11
CA LEU A 50 -14.38 18.13 -1.11
C LEU A 50 -15.67 18.67 -0.46
N GLU A 51 -15.56 19.33 0.69
CA GLU A 51 -16.71 19.88 1.40
C GLU A 51 -17.42 20.97 0.59
N GLN A 52 -16.68 21.89 -0.03
CA GLN A 52 -17.25 22.88 -0.95
C GLN A 52 -18.05 22.25 -2.09
N VAL A 53 -17.60 21.10 -2.61
CA VAL A 53 -18.30 20.38 -3.68
C VAL A 53 -19.56 19.69 -3.13
N ARG A 54 -19.50 19.11 -1.94
CA ARG A 54 -20.68 18.52 -1.24
C ARG A 54 -21.75 19.58 -1.01
N GLU A 55 -21.38 20.74 -0.47
CA GLU A 55 -22.30 21.87 -0.28
C GLU A 55 -22.94 22.32 -1.60
N GLY A 56 -22.14 22.38 -2.67
CA GLY A 56 -22.63 22.73 -4.01
C GLY A 56 -23.65 21.72 -4.54
N LEU A 57 -23.36 20.42 -4.41
CA LEU A 57 -24.28 19.34 -4.81
C LEU A 57 -25.57 19.38 -4.00
N ALA A 58 -25.47 19.59 -2.68
CA ALA A 58 -26.64 19.68 -1.80
C ALA A 58 -27.53 20.88 -2.17
N LYS A 59 -26.94 22.05 -2.46
CA LYS A 59 -27.67 23.24 -2.95
C LYS A 59 -28.37 22.99 -4.29
N ASP A 60 -27.73 22.22 -5.17
CA ASP A 60 -28.30 21.82 -6.47
C ASP A 60 -29.36 20.71 -6.35
N GLY A 61 -29.64 20.20 -5.14
CA GLY A 61 -30.55 19.08 -4.91
C GLY A 61 -30.07 17.76 -5.53
N GLN A 62 -28.76 17.56 -5.63
CA GLN A 62 -28.16 16.34 -6.19
C GLN A 62 -27.77 15.36 -5.09
N ASP A 63 -28.14 14.09 -5.27
CA ASP A 63 -27.80 13.02 -4.35
C ASP A 63 -26.30 12.65 -4.44
N PHE A 64 -25.72 12.31 -3.28
CA PHE A 64 -24.38 11.75 -3.11
C PHE A 64 -24.27 11.08 -1.74
N ASP A 65 -23.28 10.21 -1.55
CA ASP A 65 -22.95 9.67 -0.23
C ASP A 65 -22.27 10.73 0.65
N GLN A 66 -22.99 11.22 1.66
CA GLN A 66 -22.49 12.21 2.62
C GLN A 66 -21.34 11.68 3.48
N ASN A 67 -21.28 10.36 3.67
CA ASN A 67 -20.29 9.69 4.50
C ASN A 67 -19.23 8.97 3.67
N MET A 68 -19.08 9.32 2.38
CA MET A 68 -18.08 8.73 1.49
C MET A 68 -16.69 8.83 2.14
N PRO A 69 -16.02 7.69 2.45
CA PRO A 69 -14.75 7.70 3.16
C PRO A 69 -13.65 8.36 2.33
N LEU A 70 -12.78 9.11 3.00
CA LEU A 70 -11.59 9.73 2.46
C LEU A 70 -10.35 9.15 3.13
N GLY A 71 -9.48 8.57 2.31
CA GLY A 71 -8.18 8.07 2.72
C GLY A 71 -7.05 8.70 1.94
N ILE A 72 -5.83 8.36 2.33
CA ILE A 72 -4.61 8.76 1.64
C ILE A 72 -3.78 7.55 1.26
N MET A 73 -3.03 7.70 0.16
CA MET A 73 -2.03 6.72 -0.21
C MET A 73 -0.74 7.01 0.53
N ILE A 74 -0.27 6.04 1.32
CA ILE A 74 1.03 6.11 2.00
C ILE A 74 2.10 5.67 1.01
N GLU A 75 2.57 6.62 0.20
CA GLU A 75 3.60 6.40 -0.81
C GLU A 75 4.77 7.39 -0.73
N VAL A 76 4.73 8.32 0.23
CA VAL A 76 5.79 9.28 0.50
C VAL A 76 6.35 9.00 1.91
N PRO A 77 7.69 8.92 2.09
CA PRO A 77 8.28 8.62 3.39
C PRO A 77 7.86 9.59 4.50
N SER A 78 7.71 10.88 4.21
CA SER A 78 7.24 11.86 5.20
C SER A 78 5.87 11.50 5.77
N THR A 79 4.98 10.99 4.92
CA THR A 79 3.61 10.58 5.29
C THR A 79 3.61 9.32 6.13
N ALA A 80 4.48 8.34 5.81
CA ALA A 80 4.66 7.16 6.66
C ALA A 80 5.25 7.54 8.03
N ILE A 81 6.26 8.40 8.08
CA ILE A 81 6.90 8.88 9.32
C ILE A 81 5.91 9.60 10.24
N SER A 82 4.97 10.34 9.65
CA SER A 82 3.96 11.12 10.38
C SER A 82 2.55 10.54 10.28
N ALA A 83 2.44 9.22 10.06
CA ALA A 83 1.17 8.54 9.81
C ALA A 83 0.13 8.77 10.92
N ASP A 84 0.53 8.91 12.19
CA ASP A 84 -0.39 9.22 13.30
C ASP A 84 -1.15 10.54 13.09
N ILE A 85 -0.50 11.57 12.54
CA ILE A 85 -1.12 12.87 12.26
C ILE A 85 -2.20 12.71 11.19
N PHE A 86 -1.90 11.94 10.14
CA PHE A 86 -2.85 11.69 9.06
C PHE A 86 -3.98 10.76 9.50
N ALA A 87 -3.71 9.77 10.35
CA ALA A 87 -4.69 8.78 10.79
C ALA A 87 -5.80 9.42 11.64
N ALA A 88 -5.49 10.52 12.32
CA ALA A 88 -6.49 11.32 13.03
C ALA A 88 -7.45 12.08 12.09
N GLU A 89 -7.13 12.23 10.80
CA GLU A 89 -7.90 13.01 9.83
C GLU A 89 -8.36 12.21 8.59
N CYS A 90 -8.06 10.92 8.52
CA CYS A 90 -8.41 10.04 7.41
C CYS A 90 -9.24 8.85 7.89
N ASP A 91 -10.09 8.34 7.01
CA ASP A 91 -10.94 7.18 7.29
C ASP A 91 -10.22 5.85 7.01
N PHE A 92 -9.16 5.86 6.21
CA PHE A 92 -8.34 4.68 5.89
C PHE A 92 -7.01 5.05 5.23
N PHE A 93 -6.10 4.09 5.17
CA PHE A 93 -4.84 4.17 4.41
C PHE A 93 -4.75 3.09 3.33
N SER A 94 -4.01 3.40 2.27
CA SER A 94 -3.54 2.41 1.28
C SER A 94 -2.05 2.64 1.06
N ILE A 95 -1.20 1.66 1.33
CA ILE A 95 0.23 1.77 1.08
C ILE A 95 0.50 1.58 -0.42
N GLY A 96 1.11 2.58 -1.05
CA GLY A 96 1.57 2.51 -2.45
C GLY A 96 3.03 2.11 -2.50
N THR A 97 3.33 0.81 -2.56
CA THR A 97 4.70 0.30 -2.32
C THR A 97 5.71 0.77 -3.35
N ASN A 98 5.25 1.04 -4.57
CA ASN A 98 6.12 1.39 -5.69
C ASN A 98 6.83 2.72 -5.44
N ASP A 99 6.03 3.77 -5.22
CA ASP A 99 6.54 5.10 -4.95
C ASP A 99 7.16 5.18 -3.54
N LEU A 100 6.61 4.46 -2.55
CA LEU A 100 7.23 4.38 -1.21
C LEU A 100 8.66 3.84 -1.28
N THR A 101 8.88 2.74 -1.99
CA THR A 101 10.22 2.14 -2.16
C THR A 101 11.14 3.09 -2.90
N GLN A 102 10.70 3.63 -4.05
CA GLN A 102 11.48 4.56 -4.86
C GLN A 102 11.94 5.79 -4.08
N TYR A 103 11.03 6.43 -3.32
CA TYR A 103 11.37 7.62 -2.54
C TYR A 103 12.17 7.30 -1.28
N THR A 104 12.00 6.13 -0.67
CA THR A 104 12.78 5.70 0.50
C THR A 104 14.22 5.39 0.12
N LEU A 105 14.43 4.71 -1.01
CA LEU A 105 15.77 4.28 -1.46
C LEU A 105 16.43 5.32 -2.38
N ALA A 106 15.71 6.37 -2.78
CA ALA A 106 16.14 7.35 -3.76
C ALA A 106 16.55 6.71 -5.12
N VAL A 107 15.79 5.69 -5.54
CA VAL A 107 16.04 4.92 -6.77
C VAL A 107 14.88 5.09 -7.75
N ASP A 108 15.15 5.66 -8.91
CA ASP A 108 14.20 5.67 -10.03
C ASP A 108 14.19 4.29 -10.70
N ARG A 109 13.12 3.52 -10.47
CA ARG A 109 12.97 2.18 -11.05
C ARG A 109 12.81 2.17 -12.58
N GLY A 110 12.44 3.31 -13.18
CA GLY A 110 12.39 3.47 -14.64
C GLY A 110 13.77 3.68 -15.26
N ASN A 111 14.81 3.92 -14.45
CA ASN A 111 16.17 4.13 -14.91
C ASN A 111 16.98 2.84 -14.81
N GLU A 112 17.21 2.19 -15.95
CA GLU A 112 17.95 0.92 -16.07
C GLU A 112 19.32 0.92 -15.35
N ARG A 113 19.97 2.08 -15.23
CA ARG A 113 21.28 2.19 -14.57
C ARG A 113 21.23 1.95 -13.06
N VAL A 114 20.08 2.19 -12.43
CA VAL A 114 19.91 2.11 -10.97
C VAL A 114 18.76 1.19 -10.57
N ALA A 115 17.97 0.67 -11.51
CA ALA A 115 16.83 -0.19 -11.23
C ALA A 115 17.19 -1.43 -10.37
N HIS A 116 18.42 -1.95 -10.47
CA HIS A 116 18.92 -3.05 -9.65
C HIS A 116 19.04 -2.72 -8.14
N LEU A 117 18.99 -1.43 -7.76
CA LEU A 117 18.99 -0.98 -6.36
C LEU A 117 17.57 -0.86 -5.79
N TYR A 118 16.54 -0.99 -6.62
CA TYR A 118 15.15 -0.95 -6.17
C TYR A 118 14.77 -2.28 -5.53
N ASP A 119 14.43 -2.26 -4.25
CA ASP A 119 14.00 -3.45 -3.53
C ASP A 119 12.90 -3.13 -2.51
N GLY A 120 11.70 -3.65 -2.76
CA GLY A 120 10.56 -3.48 -1.85
C GLY A 120 10.73 -4.18 -0.51
N LEU A 121 11.58 -5.21 -0.42
CA LEU A 121 11.91 -5.93 0.82
C LEU A 121 13.08 -5.32 1.58
N HIS A 122 13.54 -4.12 1.18
CA HIS A 122 14.54 -3.41 1.95
C HIS A 122 14.05 -3.10 3.38
N PRO A 123 14.86 -3.33 4.45
CA PRO A 123 14.44 -3.12 5.84
C PRO A 123 13.85 -1.73 6.13
N SER A 124 14.41 -0.67 5.54
CA SER A 124 13.86 0.69 5.67
C SER A 124 12.44 0.85 5.10
N VAL A 125 12.12 0.16 3.99
CA VAL A 125 10.78 0.19 3.40
C VAL A 125 9.80 -0.56 4.30
N LEU A 126 10.20 -1.74 4.78
CA LEU A 126 9.40 -2.51 5.73
C LEU A 126 9.15 -1.74 7.04
N SER A 127 10.13 -0.98 7.52
CA SER A 127 10.00 -0.14 8.71
C SER A 127 8.95 0.97 8.51
N LEU A 128 8.87 1.57 7.33
CA LEU A 128 7.84 2.57 7.01
C LEU A 128 6.45 1.93 6.86
N ILE A 129 6.37 0.72 6.30
CA ILE A 129 5.13 -0.06 6.25
C ILE A 129 4.65 -0.36 7.68
N ASP A 130 5.51 -0.93 8.52
CA ASP A 130 5.22 -1.25 9.93
C ASP A 130 4.75 -0.02 10.72
N LEU A 131 5.43 1.12 10.55
CA LEU A 131 5.03 2.37 11.20
C LEU A 131 3.62 2.79 10.78
N SER A 132 3.32 2.69 9.48
CA SER A 132 2.02 3.04 8.92
C SER A 132 0.90 2.12 9.41
N VAL A 133 1.18 0.81 9.49
CA VAL A 133 0.23 -0.18 10.03
C VAL A 133 -0.05 0.10 11.50
N LYS A 134 0.99 0.28 12.31
CA LYS A 134 0.82 0.58 13.75
C LYS A 134 0.09 1.89 13.99
N SER A 135 0.30 2.91 13.15
CA SER A 135 -0.45 4.17 13.22
C SER A 135 -1.93 3.98 12.87
N ALA A 136 -2.23 3.22 11.82
CA ALA A 136 -3.60 2.90 11.45
C ALA A 136 -4.31 2.09 12.55
N GLU A 137 -3.63 1.09 13.12
CA GLU A 137 -4.13 0.28 14.23
C GLU A 137 -4.44 1.14 15.47
N ARG A 138 -3.52 2.03 15.87
CA ARG A 138 -3.74 2.95 17.00
C ARG A 138 -4.94 3.88 16.80
N ALA A 139 -5.17 4.33 15.56
CA ALA A 139 -6.30 5.18 15.21
C ALA A 139 -7.60 4.40 14.97
N GLY A 140 -7.55 3.06 14.88
CA GLY A 140 -8.70 2.22 14.57
C GLY A 140 -9.20 2.35 13.14
N ILE A 141 -8.33 2.74 12.20
CA ILE A 141 -8.67 2.86 10.76
C ILE A 141 -8.09 1.69 9.96
N PRO A 142 -8.78 1.21 8.92
CA PRO A 142 -8.26 0.15 8.08
C PRO A 142 -7.07 0.61 7.24
N ILE A 143 -6.16 -0.31 6.98
CA ILE A 143 -5.00 -0.13 6.10
C ILE A 143 -4.92 -1.27 5.09
N SER A 144 -4.73 -0.91 3.82
CA SER A 144 -4.51 -1.84 2.72
C SER A 144 -3.15 -1.61 2.07
N ILE A 145 -2.77 -2.51 1.17
CA ILE A 145 -1.55 -2.38 0.36
C ILE A 145 -1.84 -2.61 -1.12
N CYS A 146 -1.20 -1.80 -1.97
CA CYS A 146 -1.22 -1.93 -3.42
C CYS A 146 0.19 -1.72 -4.00
N GLY A 147 0.35 -2.02 -5.29
CA GLY A 147 1.65 -2.01 -5.96
C GLY A 147 2.24 -3.42 -6.07
N GLU A 148 3.47 -3.50 -6.57
CA GLU A 148 4.07 -4.78 -6.99
C GLU A 148 4.34 -5.73 -5.82
N MET A 149 4.66 -5.19 -4.64
CA MET A 149 4.89 -6.02 -3.44
C MET A 149 3.64 -6.79 -3.04
N ALA A 150 2.44 -6.24 -3.26
CA ALA A 150 1.20 -6.90 -2.88
C ALA A 150 1.03 -8.23 -3.63
N SER A 151 1.59 -8.35 -4.84
CA SER A 151 1.59 -9.56 -5.67
C SER A 151 2.89 -10.38 -5.59
N ASN A 152 3.90 -9.93 -4.83
CA ASN A 152 5.17 -10.63 -4.71
C ASN A 152 5.06 -11.77 -3.68
N PRO A 153 5.29 -13.04 -4.07
CA PRO A 153 5.25 -14.18 -3.17
C PRO A 153 6.11 -14.06 -1.92
N LEU A 154 7.30 -13.47 -2.04
CA LEU A 154 8.22 -13.29 -0.92
C LEU A 154 7.73 -12.19 0.02
N ALA A 155 7.05 -11.17 -0.50
CA ALA A 155 6.55 -10.08 0.33
C ALA A 155 5.27 -10.44 1.08
N ILE A 156 4.38 -11.25 0.50
CA ILE A 156 3.09 -11.59 1.11
C ILE A 156 3.21 -12.09 2.56
N PRO A 157 4.08 -13.08 2.90
CA PRO A 157 4.20 -13.54 4.29
C PRO A 157 4.64 -12.45 5.24
N ILE A 158 5.61 -11.62 4.84
CA ILE A 158 6.10 -10.51 5.66
C ILE A 158 4.99 -9.47 5.86
N LEU A 159 4.26 -9.10 4.80
CA LEU A 159 3.17 -8.12 4.85
C LEU A 159 2.00 -8.59 5.73
N VAL A 160 1.63 -9.87 5.64
CA VAL A 160 0.63 -10.48 6.54
C VAL A 160 1.13 -10.44 7.98
N GLY A 161 2.40 -10.80 8.22
CA GLY A 161 3.01 -10.75 9.55
C GLY A 161 3.13 -9.35 10.15
N LEU A 162 3.23 -8.32 9.31
CA LEU A 162 3.17 -6.91 9.72
C LEU A 162 1.76 -6.43 10.05
N GLY A 163 0.72 -7.23 9.77
CA GLY A 163 -0.67 -6.90 10.08
C GLY A 163 -1.48 -6.30 8.92
N ILE A 164 -1.01 -6.40 7.69
CA ILE A 164 -1.80 -5.97 6.52
C ILE A 164 -2.98 -6.94 6.30
N GLY A 165 -4.20 -6.43 6.42
CA GLY A 165 -5.43 -7.21 6.26
C GLY A 165 -6.05 -7.16 4.86
N GLU A 166 -5.69 -6.17 4.03
CA GLU A 166 -6.30 -5.95 2.71
C GLU A 166 -5.23 -5.78 1.62
N PHE A 167 -5.30 -6.61 0.58
CA PHE A 167 -4.38 -6.60 -0.57
C PHE A 167 -5.14 -6.24 -1.84
N SER A 168 -4.70 -5.19 -2.53
CA SER A 168 -5.24 -4.77 -3.83
C SER A 168 -4.30 -5.16 -4.96
N LEU A 169 -4.73 -6.12 -5.79
CA LEU A 169 -3.89 -6.82 -6.76
C LEU A 169 -4.46 -6.75 -8.17
N VAL A 170 -3.61 -7.03 -9.17
CA VAL A 170 -4.10 -7.38 -10.51
C VAL A 170 -4.94 -8.67 -10.44
N PRO A 171 -6.05 -8.78 -11.18
CA PRO A 171 -6.97 -9.92 -11.05
C PRO A 171 -6.31 -11.30 -11.20
N SER A 172 -5.32 -11.43 -12.10
CA SER A 172 -4.59 -12.68 -12.33
C SER A 172 -3.76 -13.14 -11.13
N ALA A 173 -3.33 -12.23 -10.24
CA ALA A 173 -2.52 -12.55 -9.06
C ALA A 173 -3.38 -12.97 -7.85
N VAL A 174 -4.68 -12.68 -7.86
CA VAL A 174 -5.58 -12.93 -6.71
C VAL A 174 -5.62 -14.41 -6.29
N PRO A 175 -5.75 -15.41 -7.19
CA PRO A 175 -5.76 -16.81 -6.78
C PRO A 175 -4.44 -17.24 -6.12
N PHE A 176 -3.30 -16.82 -6.67
CA PHE A 176 -1.98 -17.15 -6.15
C PHE A 176 -1.75 -16.56 -4.75
N ALA A 177 -2.07 -15.28 -4.56
CA ALA A 177 -1.97 -14.64 -3.27
C ALA A 177 -2.87 -15.31 -2.22
N LYS A 178 -4.08 -15.73 -2.61
CA LYS A 178 -4.98 -16.47 -1.72
C LYS A 178 -4.41 -17.80 -1.28
N GLU A 179 -3.85 -18.59 -2.19
CA GLU A 179 -3.24 -19.88 -1.84
C GLU A 179 -2.03 -19.70 -0.92
N ILE A 180 -1.19 -18.69 -1.19
CA ILE A 180 -0.08 -18.36 -0.29
C ILE A 180 -0.62 -18.03 1.11
N ILE A 181 -1.53 -17.05 1.22
CA ILE A 181 -2.07 -16.59 2.51
C ILE A 181 -2.73 -17.74 3.30
N ARG A 182 -3.45 -18.64 2.62
CA ARG A 182 -4.14 -19.78 3.26
C ARG A 182 -3.19 -20.82 3.86
N ALA A 183 -1.96 -20.89 3.40
CA ALA A 183 -0.96 -21.83 3.90
C ALA A 183 -0.06 -21.25 5.00
N LEU A 184 -0.26 -19.99 5.39
CA LEU A 184 0.54 -19.34 6.43
C LEU A 184 -0.08 -19.54 7.82
N ASP A 185 0.74 -19.88 8.81
CA ASP A 185 0.36 -19.76 10.22
C ASP A 185 0.62 -18.32 10.70
N ALA A 186 -0.35 -17.73 11.40
CA ALA A 186 -0.30 -16.33 11.82
C ALA A 186 0.85 -16.03 12.81
N ARG A 187 1.20 -16.97 13.70
CA ARG A 187 2.29 -16.78 14.67
C ARG A 187 3.64 -16.78 13.99
N ASP A 188 3.79 -17.69 13.06
CA ASP A 188 4.96 -17.91 12.24
C ASP A 188 5.30 -16.67 11.39
N VAL A 189 4.32 -16.12 10.67
CA VAL A 189 4.55 -14.91 9.86
C VAL A 189 4.76 -13.67 10.71
N ALA A 190 4.14 -13.58 11.89
CA ALA A 190 4.40 -12.49 12.82
C ALA A 190 5.83 -12.54 13.39
N GLU A 191 6.41 -13.73 13.55
CA GLU A 191 7.83 -13.88 13.92
C GLU A 191 8.75 -13.50 12.77
N ASP A 192 8.45 -13.96 11.54
CA ASP A 192 9.25 -13.62 10.36
C ASP A 192 9.24 -12.12 10.06
N ALA A 193 8.09 -11.46 10.22
CA ALA A 193 8.00 -10.00 10.09
C ALA A 193 8.87 -9.28 11.14
N ARG A 194 8.86 -9.75 12.40
CA ARG A 194 9.75 -9.20 13.45
C ARG A 194 11.23 -9.39 13.09
N ARG A 195 11.61 -10.56 12.56
CA ARG A 195 12.99 -10.83 12.11
C ARG A 195 13.36 -9.96 10.91
N ALA A 196 12.46 -9.78 9.95
CA ALA A 196 12.67 -8.93 8.77
C ALA A 196 12.85 -7.45 9.14
N LEU A 197 12.13 -6.94 10.14
CA LEU A 197 12.32 -5.58 10.65
C LEU A 197 13.68 -5.38 11.36
N MET A 198 14.27 -6.45 11.90
CA MET A 198 15.59 -6.42 12.55
C MET A 198 16.74 -6.79 11.60
N ALA A 199 16.44 -7.15 10.35
CA ALA A 199 17.42 -7.52 9.35
C ALA A 199 18.35 -6.34 9.01
N SER A 200 19.63 -6.63 8.77
CA SER A 200 20.63 -5.61 8.42
C SER A 200 20.74 -5.36 6.92
N SER A 201 20.13 -6.21 6.10
CA SER A 201 20.17 -6.11 4.64
C SER A 201 18.88 -6.63 4.00
N SER A 202 18.61 -6.23 2.75
CA SER A 202 17.51 -6.82 2.00
C SER A 202 17.70 -8.33 1.83
N ARG A 203 18.93 -8.78 1.58
CA ARG A 203 19.25 -10.20 1.42
C ARG A 203 18.73 -11.04 2.59
N ASP A 204 18.97 -10.61 3.82
CA ASP A 204 18.49 -11.33 5.01
C ASP A 204 16.95 -11.40 5.05
N VAL A 205 16.26 -10.33 4.65
CA VAL A 205 14.78 -10.29 4.56
C VAL A 205 14.28 -11.29 3.52
N HIS A 206 14.92 -11.30 2.35
CA HIS A 206 14.63 -12.21 1.25
C HIS A 206 14.83 -13.68 1.68
N GLU A 207 15.90 -13.99 2.41
CA GLU A 207 16.16 -15.33 2.96
C GLU A 207 15.10 -15.75 4.00
N ILE A 208 14.66 -14.84 4.88
CA ILE A 208 13.55 -15.09 5.82
C ILE A 208 12.26 -15.44 5.06
N ALA A 209 11.90 -14.63 4.06
CA ALA A 209 10.71 -14.84 3.25
C ALA A 209 10.76 -16.16 2.45
N ALA A 210 11.90 -16.46 1.83
CA ALA A 210 12.13 -17.70 1.10
C ALA A 210 12.01 -18.93 2.02
N SER A 211 12.62 -18.88 3.22
CA SER A 211 12.52 -19.96 4.20
C SER A 211 11.08 -20.24 4.63
N ARG A 212 10.24 -19.20 4.75
CA ARG A 212 8.81 -19.37 5.06
C ARG A 212 8.08 -20.12 3.95
N LEU A 213 8.29 -19.73 2.69
CA LEU A 213 7.66 -20.40 1.56
C LEU A 213 8.16 -21.84 1.40
N LEU A 214 9.45 -22.09 1.60
CA LEU A 214 10.04 -23.44 1.58
C LEU A 214 9.41 -24.35 2.65
N GLY A 215 9.20 -23.82 3.85
CA GLY A 215 8.58 -24.56 4.97
C GLY A 215 7.06 -24.74 4.86
N SER A 216 6.38 -24.02 3.95
CA SER A 216 4.91 -24.01 3.85
C SER A 216 4.31 -25.21 3.12
N GLY A 217 5.14 -26.00 2.40
CA GLY A 217 4.67 -27.06 1.50
C GLY A 217 4.03 -26.56 0.19
N LEU A 218 3.91 -25.24 0.00
CA LEU A 218 3.32 -24.64 -1.22
C LEU A 218 4.12 -24.92 -2.50
N LEU A 219 5.42 -25.23 -2.37
CA LEU A 219 6.24 -25.55 -3.53
C LEU A 219 5.79 -26.84 -4.21
N ASP A 220 5.14 -27.74 -3.48
CA ASP A 220 4.60 -28.98 -4.05
C ASP A 220 3.14 -28.83 -4.52
N HIS A 221 2.59 -27.62 -4.45
CA HIS A 221 1.26 -27.33 -4.95
C HIS A 221 1.21 -27.50 -6.48
N PRO A 222 0.23 -28.25 -7.04
CA PRO A 222 0.19 -28.59 -8.46
C PRO A 222 0.13 -27.36 -9.37
N ASP A 223 -0.64 -26.34 -8.97
CA ASP A 223 -0.88 -25.17 -9.83
C ASP A 223 0.13 -24.03 -9.67
N ILE A 224 0.74 -23.87 -8.48
CA ILE A 224 1.55 -22.68 -8.16
C ILE A 224 2.99 -23.02 -7.77
N GLY A 225 3.28 -24.30 -7.52
CA GLY A 225 4.58 -24.73 -6.97
C GLY A 225 5.76 -24.46 -7.90
N SER A 226 5.60 -24.65 -9.21
CA SER A 226 6.64 -24.33 -10.21
C SER A 226 6.94 -22.83 -10.29
N TRP A 227 5.90 -22.01 -10.24
CA TRP A 227 6.02 -20.55 -10.23
C TRP A 227 6.67 -20.04 -8.94
N LEU A 228 6.26 -20.59 -7.78
CA LEU A 228 6.87 -20.26 -6.49
C LEU A 228 8.35 -20.67 -6.41
N ARG A 229 8.71 -21.84 -6.97
CA ARG A 229 10.12 -22.27 -7.06
C ARG A 229 10.96 -21.24 -7.82
N SER A 230 10.49 -20.76 -8.97
CA SER A 230 11.18 -19.68 -9.71
C SER A 230 11.38 -18.43 -8.86
N ALA A 231 10.34 -18.01 -8.12
CA ALA A 231 10.41 -16.82 -7.28
C ALA A 231 11.40 -16.97 -6.10
N VAL A 232 11.52 -18.17 -5.52
CA VAL A 232 12.45 -18.49 -4.43
C VAL A 232 13.88 -18.71 -4.95
N ASP A 233 14.05 -19.31 -6.13
CA ASP A 233 15.36 -19.61 -6.73
C ASP A 233 16.04 -18.35 -7.26
N GLU A 234 15.28 -17.38 -7.79
CA GLU A 234 15.80 -16.05 -8.15
C GLU A 234 16.43 -15.34 -6.95
N THR A 235 15.96 -15.64 -5.74
CA THR A 235 16.51 -15.12 -4.48
C THR A 235 17.83 -15.79 -4.07
N ALA A 236 18.00 -17.08 -4.40
CA ALA A 236 19.25 -17.80 -4.17
C ALA A 236 20.36 -17.36 -5.14
N GLY A 237 20.01 -16.72 -6.26
CA GLY A 237 20.93 -16.20 -7.27
C GLY A 237 21.69 -14.91 -6.91
N PHE A 238 21.46 -14.33 -5.72
CA PHE A 238 22.31 -13.28 -5.14
C PHE A 238 23.61 -13.85 -4.49
N SER A 239 23.98 -15.10 -4.82
CA SER A 239 25.16 -15.83 -4.34
C SER A 239 26.45 -15.45 -5.06
#